data_AF-A0A972P141-F1
#
_entry.id   AF-A0A972P141-F1
#
_cell.length_a   1.000
_cell.length_b   1.000
_cell.length_c   1.000
_cell.angle_alpha   90.00
_cell.angle_beta   90.00
_cell.angle_gamma   90.00
#
_symmetry.space_group_name_H-M   'P 1'
#
loop_
_entity.id
_entity.type
_entity.pdbx_description
1 polymer ?
#
loop_
_entity_poly.entity_id
_entity_poly.type
_entity_poly.pdbx_seq_one_letter_code
_entity_poly.pdbx_strand_id
1 'polypeptide(L)'
;MKKTGCVVAIAVIFVLLAGISANPAYAVGCKNHYIACCIDGKSKKMVADTYFTMCWSWKSAKCKPCHGGGKWSWFAEWCNENYAQCEGNCQGCWWDQDVDCLRGFRCYDKHGKNTCHWP
;
A
#
# COMPACT_ATOMS: atom_id res chain seq x y z
N MET A 1 -42.63 12.16 23.59
CA MET A 1 -41.81 12.37 22.37
C MET A 1 -40.49 11.61 22.53
N LYS A 2 -40.41 10.34 22.11
CA LYS A 2 -39.18 9.50 22.24
C LYS A 2 -38.76 8.80 20.92
N LYS A 3 -39.55 8.95 19.85
CA LYS A 3 -39.31 8.26 18.57
C LYS A 3 -38.42 9.04 17.60
N THR A 4 -38.30 10.36 17.78
CA THR A 4 -37.56 11.23 16.85
C THR A 4 -36.05 11.03 16.93
N GLY A 5 -35.49 10.75 18.12
CA GLY A 5 -34.05 10.54 18.29
C GLY A 5 -33.51 9.27 17.61
N CYS A 6 -34.32 8.21 17.57
CA CYS A 6 -33.92 6.94 16.94
C CYS A 6 -33.84 7.07 15.41
N VAL A 7 -34.75 7.85 14.81
CA VAL A 7 -34.78 8.09 13.35
C VAL A 7 -33.60 8.96 12.91
N VAL A 8 -33.22 9.96 13.70
CA VAL A 8 -32.07 10.82 13.40
C VAL A 8 -30.75 10.04 13.48
N ALA A 9 -30.59 9.16 14.49
CA ALA A 9 -29.39 8.32 14.60
C ALA A 9 -29.24 7.35 13.42
N ILE A 10 -30.34 6.72 12.99
CA ILE A 10 -30.34 5.82 11.83
C ILE A 10 -30.01 6.59 10.54
N ALA A 11 -30.60 7.78 10.34
CA ALA A 11 -30.32 8.61 9.17
C ALA A 11 -28.84 9.03 9.09
N VAL A 12 -28.21 9.37 10.21
CA VAL A 12 -26.77 9.71 10.27
C VAL A 12 -25.90 8.49 9.93
N ILE A 13 -26.27 7.30 10.41
CA ILE A 13 -25.58 6.05 10.05
C ILE A 13 -25.69 5.75 8.56
N PHE A 14 -26.86 5.94 7.96
CA PHE A 14 -27.05 5.74 6.52
C PHE A 14 -26.31 6.78 5.66
N VAL A 15 -26.20 8.04 6.10
CA VAL A 15 -25.40 9.06 5.40
C VAL A 15 -23.90 8.80 5.55
N LEU A 16 -23.44 8.32 6.70
CA LEU A 16 -22.05 7.86 6.90
C LEU A 16 -21.73 6.65 6.01
N LEU A 17 -22.65 5.68 5.90
CA LEU A 17 -22.51 4.52 5.00
C LEU A 17 -22.58 4.92 3.52
N ALA A 18 -23.44 5.86 3.16
CA ALA A 18 -23.55 6.38 1.80
C ALA A 18 -22.30 7.19 1.40
N GLY A 19 -21.69 7.93 2.32
CA GLY A 19 -20.41 8.61 2.10
C GLY A 19 -19.24 7.64 1.86
N ILE A 20 -19.28 6.46 2.48
CA ILE A 20 -18.33 5.37 2.22
C ILE A 20 -18.60 4.73 0.84
N SER A 21 -19.84 4.74 0.37
CA SER A 21 -20.29 4.07 -0.87
C SER A 21 -19.94 4.79 -2.18
N ALA A 22 -19.48 6.04 -2.14
CA ALA A 22 -18.84 6.68 -3.31
C ALA A 22 -17.50 6.01 -3.69
N ASN A 23 -16.92 5.23 -2.76
CA ASN A 23 -15.90 4.19 -2.87
C ASN A 23 -14.50 4.56 -3.43
N PRO A 24 -13.42 3.86 -3.02
CA PRO A 24 -13.46 2.71 -2.11
C PRO A 24 -12.37 2.66 -1.05
N ALA A 25 -12.74 2.29 0.18
CA ALA A 25 -11.88 1.72 1.22
C ALA A 25 -10.65 2.52 1.72
N TYR A 26 -10.27 3.61 1.04
CA TYR A 26 -8.97 4.26 1.18
C TYR A 26 -9.17 5.79 1.29
N ALA A 27 -8.82 6.38 2.42
CA ALA A 27 -8.80 7.83 2.62
C ALA A 27 -7.41 8.43 2.37
N VAL A 28 -7.39 9.75 2.14
CA VAL A 28 -6.29 10.70 1.85
C VAL A 28 -4.91 10.32 2.41
N GLY A 29 -3.85 10.77 1.70
CA GLY A 29 -2.43 10.52 1.94
C GLY A 29 -2.00 10.37 3.41
N CYS A 30 -1.90 9.14 3.89
CA CYS A 30 -1.66 8.85 5.30
C CYS A 30 -0.18 8.89 5.68
N LYS A 31 0.71 8.60 4.73
CA LYS A 31 2.16 8.80 4.81
C LYS A 31 2.78 8.73 3.43
N ASN A 32 3.95 9.33 3.26
CA ASN A 32 4.82 8.98 2.14
C ASN A 32 5.64 7.74 2.52
N HIS A 33 5.86 6.85 1.56
CA HIS A 33 6.56 5.60 1.75
C HIS A 33 7.65 5.47 0.70
N TYR A 34 8.88 5.31 1.16
CA TYR A 34 10.04 5.10 0.30
C TYR A 34 9.96 3.72 -0.35
N ILE A 35 10.25 3.64 -1.64
CA ILE A 35 10.32 2.41 -2.42
C ILE A 35 11.57 2.46 -3.30
N ALA A 36 12.39 1.42 -3.20
CA ALA A 36 13.48 1.14 -4.13
C ALA A 36 13.05 0.07 -5.13
N CYS A 37 13.31 0.30 -6.42
CA CYS A 37 13.23 -0.71 -7.45
C CYS A 37 14.55 -1.50 -7.48
N CYS A 38 14.49 -2.79 -7.17
CA CYS A 38 15.68 -3.66 -7.10
C CYS A 38 15.55 -4.84 -8.06
N ILE A 39 16.61 -5.17 -8.80
CA ILE A 39 16.66 -6.41 -9.57
C ILE A 39 16.84 -7.58 -8.61
N ASP A 40 15.96 -8.59 -8.71
CA ASP A 40 15.95 -9.80 -7.87
C ASP A 40 15.83 -9.54 -6.35
N GLY A 41 15.33 -8.37 -5.94
CA GLY A 41 15.21 -8.00 -4.52
C GLY A 41 16.53 -7.70 -3.79
N LYS A 42 17.67 -7.73 -4.50
CA LYS A 42 18.99 -7.41 -3.92
C LYS A 42 19.21 -5.90 -3.96
N SER A 43 19.33 -5.25 -2.78
CA SER A 43 19.57 -3.80 -2.66
C SER A 43 20.82 -3.31 -3.42
N LYS A 44 21.84 -4.15 -3.56
CA LYS A 44 23.05 -3.87 -4.36
C LYS A 44 22.80 -3.76 -5.87
N LYS A 45 21.59 -4.11 -6.33
CA LYS A 45 21.11 -3.96 -7.72
C LYS A 45 19.90 -3.01 -7.78
N MET A 46 19.92 -1.92 -7.02
CA MET A 46 18.91 -0.88 -7.12
C MET A 46 19.02 -0.18 -8.48
N VAL A 47 17.91 -0.07 -9.21
CA VAL A 47 17.81 0.61 -10.51
C VAL A 47 17.26 2.02 -10.38
N ALA A 48 16.42 2.25 -9.38
CA ALA A 48 15.82 3.53 -9.05
C ALA A 48 15.22 3.50 -7.65
N ASP A 49 14.93 4.67 -7.09
CA ASP A 49 14.12 4.85 -5.89
C ASP A 49 13.12 5.98 -6.09
N THR A 50 12.07 5.97 -5.27
CA THR A 50 11.04 7.01 -5.27
C THR A 50 10.24 6.98 -3.97
N TYR A 51 9.38 7.97 -3.79
CA TYR A 51 8.39 8.02 -2.72
C TYR A 51 6.99 7.97 -3.29
N PHE A 52 6.15 7.12 -2.71
CA PHE A 52 4.73 7.08 -3.00
C PHE A 52 3.92 7.56 -1.82
N THR A 53 2.93 8.40 -2.09
CA THR A 53 1.89 8.69 -1.11
C THR A 53 1.01 7.46 -0.92
N MET A 54 0.87 7.03 0.33
CA MET A 54 0.06 5.89 0.75
C MET A 54 -1.34 6.35 1.15
N CYS A 55 -2.32 5.46 1.03
CA CYS A 55 -3.69 5.74 1.40
C CYS A 55 -4.09 4.94 2.65
N TRP A 56 -4.88 5.57 3.52
CA TRP A 56 -5.39 4.95 4.73
C TRP A 56 -6.50 3.96 4.42
N SER A 57 -6.28 2.67 4.66
CA SER A 57 -7.33 1.67 4.52
C SER A 57 -8.17 1.54 5.79
N TRP A 58 -9.44 1.92 5.73
CA TRP A 58 -10.37 1.71 6.85
C TRP A 58 -10.63 0.23 7.12
N LYS A 59 -10.57 -0.62 6.07
CA LYS A 59 -10.79 -2.06 6.17
C LYS A 59 -9.70 -2.78 6.97
N SER A 60 -8.45 -2.35 6.85
CA SER A 60 -7.32 -2.97 7.56
C SER A 60 -6.70 -2.09 8.64
N ALA A 61 -7.28 -0.91 8.91
CA ALA A 61 -6.76 0.10 9.83
C ALA A 61 -5.25 0.36 9.66
N LYS A 62 -4.78 0.41 8.41
CA LYS A 62 -3.37 0.55 8.05
C LYS A 62 -3.20 1.36 6.76
N CYS A 63 -2.06 2.03 6.63
CA CYS A 63 -1.61 2.62 5.37
C CYS A 63 -1.28 1.54 4.33
N LYS A 64 -1.79 1.69 3.12
CA LYS A 64 -1.58 0.79 1.98
C LYS A 64 -1.29 1.60 0.71
N PRO A 65 -0.75 0.98 -0.34
CA PRO A 65 -0.60 1.64 -1.62
C PRO A 65 -1.93 2.24 -2.09
N CYS A 66 -1.92 3.47 -2.61
CA CYS A 66 -3.14 4.08 -3.17
C CYS A 66 -3.60 3.38 -4.45
N HIS A 67 -2.66 2.78 -5.17
CA HIS A 67 -2.87 2.09 -6.44
C HIS A 67 -2.81 0.57 -6.28
N GLY A 68 -3.13 -0.16 -7.35
CA GLY A 68 -3.12 -1.63 -7.35
C GLY A 68 -4.09 -2.27 -6.35
N GLY A 69 -5.16 -1.56 -5.98
CA GLY A 69 -6.14 -2.02 -4.99
C GLY A 69 -5.59 -2.13 -3.56
N GLY A 70 -4.49 -1.45 -3.25
CA GLY A 70 -3.80 -1.53 -1.95
C GLY A 70 -2.90 -2.75 -1.79
N LYS A 71 -2.53 -3.41 -2.90
CA LYS A 71 -1.54 -4.48 -2.90
C LYS A 71 -0.12 -3.91 -2.97
N TRP A 72 0.73 -4.40 -2.08
CA TRP A 72 2.15 -4.06 -2.05
C TRP A 72 2.93 -4.49 -3.31
N SER A 73 2.46 -5.52 -4.03
CA SER A 73 3.01 -5.95 -5.32
C SER A 73 2.93 -4.87 -6.41
N TRP A 74 2.02 -3.91 -6.26
CA TRP A 74 1.86 -2.81 -7.20
C TRP A 74 3.14 -2.01 -7.40
N PHE A 75 3.97 -1.85 -6.36
CA PHE A 75 5.25 -1.18 -6.49
C PHE A 75 6.21 -1.93 -7.43
N ALA A 76 6.19 -3.26 -7.40
CA ALA A 76 6.98 -4.08 -8.31
C ALA A 76 6.45 -4.00 -9.74
N GLU A 77 5.13 -4.02 -9.93
CA GLU A 77 4.49 -3.77 -11.23
C GLU A 77 4.96 -2.42 -11.80
N TRP A 78 4.84 -1.35 -11.00
CA TRP A 78 5.31 -0.02 -11.38
C TRP A 78 6.80 0.00 -11.75
N CYS A 79 7.68 -0.63 -10.95
CA CYS A 79 9.10 -0.72 -11.26
C CYS A 79 9.36 -1.41 -12.61
N ASN A 80 8.67 -2.51 -12.88
CA ASN A 80 8.84 -3.27 -14.13
C ASN A 80 8.29 -2.54 -15.35
N GLU A 81 7.27 -1.70 -15.18
CA GLU A 81 6.70 -0.89 -16.26
C GLU A 81 7.54 0.34 -16.60
N ASN A 82 8.24 0.92 -15.61
CA ASN A 82 8.93 2.21 -15.77
C ASN A 82 10.44 2.07 -16.05
N TYR A 83 11.05 0.92 -15.77
CA TYR A 83 12.50 0.73 -15.92
C TYR A 83 12.81 -0.49 -16.79
N ALA A 84 13.29 -0.25 -18.00
CA ALA A 84 13.63 -1.32 -18.96
C ALA A 84 14.69 -2.30 -18.43
N GLN A 85 15.61 -1.83 -17.57
CA GLN A 85 16.63 -2.70 -16.93
C GLN A 85 16.05 -3.80 -16.04
N CYS A 86 14.76 -3.72 -15.71
CA CYS A 86 14.10 -4.70 -14.88
C CYS A 86 13.77 -6.00 -15.61
N GLU A 87 13.57 -5.96 -16.94
CA GLU A 87 13.17 -7.12 -17.75
C GLU A 87 12.02 -7.95 -17.13
N GLY A 88 11.12 -7.30 -16.37
CA GLY A 88 10.00 -7.95 -15.69
C GLY A 88 10.32 -8.66 -14.36
N ASN A 89 11.54 -8.52 -13.84
CA ASN A 89 12.07 -9.17 -12.63
C ASN A 89 12.38 -8.21 -11.46
N CYS A 90 12.09 -6.91 -11.60
CA CYS A 90 12.26 -5.98 -10.48
C CYS A 90 11.25 -6.26 -9.37
N GLN A 91 11.71 -5.97 -8.16
CA GLN A 91 10.92 -5.98 -6.93
C GLN A 91 10.82 -4.57 -6.37
N GLY A 92 9.70 -4.28 -5.70
CA GLY A 92 9.56 -3.07 -4.89
C GLY A 92 10.03 -3.36 -3.47
N CYS A 93 11.11 -2.69 -3.06
CA CYS A 93 11.81 -2.93 -1.80
C CYS A 93 11.76 -1.70 -0.88
N TRP A 94 11.60 -1.91 0.43
CA TRP A 94 11.69 -0.83 1.41
C TRP A 94 12.14 -1.34 2.77
N TRP A 95 12.66 -0.44 3.58
CA TRP A 95 12.96 -0.76 4.97
C TRP A 95 11.66 -0.95 5.75
N ASP A 96 11.46 -2.14 6.29
CA ASP A 96 10.32 -2.43 7.15
C ASP A 96 10.80 -2.80 8.55
N GLN A 97 10.31 -2.08 9.55
CA GLN A 97 10.60 -2.35 10.96
C GLN A 97 9.59 -3.31 11.59
N ASP A 98 8.63 -3.82 10.82
CA ASP A 98 7.73 -4.89 11.28
C ASP A 98 8.49 -6.17 11.67
N VAL A 99 7.93 -6.85 12.67
CA VAL A 99 8.51 -8.03 13.33
C VAL A 99 8.87 -9.14 12.34
N ASP A 100 8.13 -9.27 11.22
CA ASP A 100 8.36 -10.32 10.23
C ASP A 100 9.66 -10.18 9.43
N CYS A 101 10.19 -8.96 9.30
CA CYS A 101 11.47 -8.71 8.63
C CYS A 101 12.53 -8.16 9.60
N LEU A 102 12.35 -8.28 10.93
CA LEU A 102 13.34 -8.02 12.01
C LEU A 102 14.43 -6.94 11.75
N ARG A 103 14.13 -5.83 11.04
CA ARG A 103 15.09 -4.79 10.56
C ARG A 103 15.83 -5.11 9.25
N GLY A 104 15.11 -5.54 8.21
CA GLY A 104 15.61 -5.75 6.87
C GLY A 104 14.81 -5.01 5.79
N PHE A 105 15.23 -5.14 4.54
CA PHE A 105 14.44 -4.71 3.39
C PHE A 105 13.36 -5.73 3.11
N ARG A 106 12.09 -5.34 3.20
CA ARG A 106 10.99 -6.11 2.66
C ARG A 106 10.88 -5.80 1.17
N CYS A 107 10.93 -6.84 0.35
CA CYS A 107 10.76 -6.74 -1.10
C CYS A 107 9.55 -7.55 -1.53
N TYR A 108 8.78 -7.04 -2.49
CA TYR A 108 7.70 -7.77 -3.15
C TYR A 108 8.00 -7.91 -4.64
N ASP A 109 7.72 -9.08 -5.20
CA ASP A 109 7.61 -9.23 -6.64
C ASP A 109 6.23 -8.81 -7.16
N LYS A 110 6.07 -8.77 -8.49
CA LYS A 110 4.81 -8.44 -9.16
C LYS A 110 3.68 -9.44 -8.85
N HIS A 111 4.00 -10.63 -8.36
CA HIS A 111 3.03 -11.66 -7.98
C HIS A 111 2.60 -11.55 -6.51
N GLY A 112 3.23 -10.65 -5.74
CA GLY A 112 2.96 -10.43 -4.32
C GLY A 112 3.69 -11.38 -3.38
N LYS A 113 4.62 -12.19 -3.89
CA LYS A 113 5.54 -12.94 -3.04
C LYS A 113 6.50 -11.94 -2.39
N ASN A 114 6.68 -12.05 -1.08
CA ASN A 114 7.64 -11.23 -0.37
C ASN A 114 8.89 -12.01 0.02
N THR A 115 9.99 -11.29 0.11
CA THR A 115 11.26 -11.75 0.66
C THR A 115 11.78 -10.67 1.60
N CYS A 116 12.38 -11.08 2.71
CA CYS A 116 13.17 -10.18 3.54
C CYS A 116 14.63 -10.30 3.09
N HIS A 117 15.18 -9.23 2.52
CA HIS A 117 16.58 -9.14 2.16
C HIS A 117 17.32 -8.31 3.21
N TRP A 118 18.39 -8.88 3.74
CA TRP A 118 19.31 -8.19 4.62
C TRP A 118 20.44 -7.58 3.78
N PRO A 119 20.87 -6.34 4.07
CA PRO A 119 21.95 -5.69 3.34
C PRO A 119 23.28 -6.46 3.35
#